data_AF-A0A432F6V1-F1
#
_entry.id   AF-A0A432F6V1-F1
#
_cell.length_a   1.000
_cell.length_b   1.000
_cell.length_c   1.000
_cell.angle_alpha   90.00
_cell.angle_beta   90.00
_cell.angle_gamma   90.00
#
_symmetry.space_group_name_H-M   'P 1'
#
loop_
_entity.id
_entity.type
_entity.pdbx_description
1 polymer ?
#
loop_
_entity_poly.entity_id
_entity_poly.type
_entity_poly.pdbx_seq_one_letter_code
_entity_poly.pdbx_strand_id
1 'polypeptide(L)'
;MKIVSLCTCFLLMTPVAFPQSETQLRQWLRRFPAADTDGNGTLTVEEARAFMASRRRGRNGQGPPTEFPVDPGWSKARFPDNAVCYMTPPEIQAIYREVFSKDPQPVFQVPQPEKALRIVGTGHSFMAPGYRTFPVICRAAGFEQPLRTHTGGGMTGSARYKWEQENGIFGFAGKPQPKLLAAIATGAWDAMMWGPYYADRPEYYACWIDFGLKYNPNMEFYLSDAWPSLRQLRPLPKSEDELSAETFVRLNKEKHASIERQIAALDRKYPNKIHVMPTSDAMVLAVQAYYEGRLPGIEGVNRWLCGKTYSIWRDQLGHLGPGFERLEGYVFYATIYRRSPALIEGEIPFKPLVDKKLGKLDPPRQEVDRLFRRIAWEAVINNPLSDVTDRDRDGIGD
;
A
#
# COMPACT_ATOMS: atom_id res chain seq x y z
N MET A 1 27.67 26.76 -46.87
CA MET A 1 27.36 27.40 -45.56
C MET A 1 25.93 27.00 -45.19
N LYS A 2 25.60 26.32 -44.10
CA LYS A 2 26.31 25.94 -42.88
C LYS A 2 25.94 24.49 -42.53
N ILE A 3 26.96 23.68 -42.25
CA ILE A 3 26.86 22.42 -41.53
C ILE A 3 26.68 22.79 -40.05
N VAL A 4 25.69 22.24 -39.37
CA VAL A 4 25.61 22.30 -37.91
C VAL A 4 25.76 20.87 -37.38
N SER A 5 26.92 20.67 -36.75
CA SER A 5 27.37 19.43 -36.14
C SER A 5 26.51 19.08 -34.93
N LEU A 6 26.02 17.85 -34.88
CA LEU A 6 25.35 17.26 -33.73
C LEU A 6 26.44 16.81 -32.73
N CYS A 7 26.76 17.65 -31.74
CA CYS A 7 27.65 17.27 -30.65
C CYS A 7 26.92 16.33 -29.66
N THR A 8 27.16 15.04 -29.85
CA THR A 8 26.83 13.97 -28.90
C THR A 8 27.77 14.07 -27.69
N CYS A 9 27.33 14.72 -26.60
CA CYS A 9 28.03 14.66 -25.33
C CYS A 9 27.67 13.36 -24.59
N PHE A 10 28.53 12.36 -24.73
CA PHE A 10 28.66 11.25 -23.79
C PHE A 10 29.09 11.81 -22.41
N LEU A 11 28.14 11.90 -21.48
CA LEU A 11 28.48 12.01 -20.05
C LEU A 11 28.69 10.61 -19.49
N LEU A 12 29.95 10.18 -19.52
CA LEU A 12 30.49 9.18 -18.62
C LEU A 12 30.24 9.68 -17.18
N MET A 13 29.21 9.13 -16.52
CA MET A 13 28.96 9.36 -15.10
C MET A 13 30.00 8.58 -14.29
N THR A 14 31.11 9.24 -14.00
CA THR A 14 31.89 8.96 -12.79
C THR A 14 31.03 9.31 -11.56
N PRO A 15 31.18 8.61 -10.42
CA PRO A 15 30.41 8.91 -9.22
C PRO A 15 30.99 10.18 -8.58
N VAL A 16 30.50 11.35 -8.98
CA VAL A 16 30.79 12.60 -8.26
C VAL A 16 29.97 12.57 -6.97
N ALA A 17 30.66 12.30 -5.86
CA ALA A 17 30.13 12.46 -4.51
C ALA A 17 29.86 13.95 -4.25
N PHE A 18 28.58 14.34 -4.24
CA PHE A 18 28.20 15.62 -3.65
C PHE A 18 28.49 15.57 -2.13
N PRO A 19 29.23 16.54 -1.56
CA PRO A 19 29.37 16.63 -0.11
C PRO A 19 28.00 16.94 0.49
N GLN A 20 27.52 16.08 1.40
CA GLN A 20 26.32 16.36 2.18
C GLN A 20 26.62 17.53 3.12
N SER A 21 25.73 18.52 3.20
CA SER A 21 25.94 19.65 4.10
C SER A 21 25.82 19.21 5.56
N GLU A 22 26.56 19.85 6.47
CA GLU A 22 26.49 19.56 7.92
C GLU A 22 25.06 19.59 8.46
N THR A 23 24.21 20.46 7.90
CA THR A 23 22.79 20.57 8.24
C THR A 23 22.01 19.28 7.91
N GLN A 24 22.34 18.62 6.79
CA GLN A 24 21.74 17.34 6.41
C GLN A 24 22.20 16.21 7.33
N LEU A 25 23.48 16.19 7.70
CA LEU A 25 24.04 15.18 8.61
C LEU A 25 23.45 15.30 10.02
N ARG A 26 23.25 16.52 10.54
CA ARG A 26 22.55 16.75 11.82
C ARG A 26 21.08 16.33 11.79
N GLN A 27 20.37 16.59 10.69
CA GLN A 27 19.00 16.12 10.52
C GLN A 27 18.93 14.59 10.45
N TRP A 28 19.92 13.97 9.82
CA TRP A 28 20.04 12.52 9.76
C TRP A 28 20.34 11.88 11.10
N LEU A 29 21.25 12.46 11.88
CA LEU A 29 21.57 11.99 13.23
C LEU A 29 20.33 11.97 14.13
N ARG A 30 19.49 13.02 14.06
CA ARG A 30 18.22 13.06 14.81
C ARG A 30 17.26 11.94 14.39
N ARG A 31 17.26 11.57 13.12
CA ARG A 31 16.36 10.54 12.57
C ARG A 31 16.90 9.13 12.82
N PHE A 32 18.21 8.99 12.90
CA PHE A 32 18.92 7.74 13.05
C PHE A 32 20.10 7.90 14.03
N PRO A 33 19.84 7.95 15.35
CA PRO A 33 20.89 8.12 16.34
C PRO A 33 21.96 7.03 16.27
N ALA A 34 21.55 5.80 15.91
CA ALA A 34 22.45 4.66 15.70
C ALA A 34 23.38 4.78 14.47
N ALA A 35 23.34 5.89 13.73
CA ALA A 35 24.27 6.17 12.65
C ALA A 35 25.58 6.79 13.16
N ASP A 36 25.57 7.46 14.32
CA ASP A 36 26.75 7.95 15.04
C ASP A 36 27.36 6.78 15.81
N THR A 37 28.40 6.21 15.21
CA THR A 37 28.97 4.93 15.66
C THR A 37 30.06 5.10 16.69
N ASP A 38 30.73 6.25 16.70
CA ASP A 38 31.73 6.60 17.70
C ASP A 38 31.12 7.34 18.92
N GLY A 39 29.84 7.72 18.84
CA GLY A 39 29.08 8.30 19.94
C GLY A 39 29.47 9.75 20.22
N ASN A 40 30.09 10.44 19.27
CA ASN A 40 30.63 11.79 19.46
C ASN A 40 29.56 12.89 19.36
N GLY A 41 28.31 12.54 19.03
CA GLY A 41 27.18 13.46 18.92
C GLY A 41 27.09 14.20 17.57
N THR A 42 27.92 13.84 16.59
CA THR A 42 27.93 14.39 15.23
C THR A 42 28.08 13.29 14.19
N LEU A 43 27.32 13.37 13.10
CA LEU A 43 27.37 12.34 12.06
C LEU A 43 28.34 12.75 10.95
N THR A 44 29.38 11.96 10.73
CA THR A 44 30.29 12.15 9.59
C THR A 44 29.70 11.62 8.28
N VAL A 45 30.26 12.02 7.13
CA VAL A 45 29.83 11.50 5.81
C VAL A 45 30.10 10.00 5.71
N GLU A 46 31.20 9.56 6.30
CA GLU A 46 31.65 8.17 6.36
C GLU A 46 30.68 7.32 7.19
N GLU A 47 30.27 7.80 8.36
CA GLU A 47 29.27 7.15 9.20
C GLU A 47 27.89 7.13 8.57
N ALA A 48 27.47 8.23 7.95
CA ALA A 48 26.21 8.26 7.20
C ALA A 48 26.22 7.24 6.04
N ARG A 49 27.33 7.12 5.30
CA ARG A 49 27.51 6.09 4.27
C ARG A 49 27.56 4.70 4.84
N ALA A 50 28.27 4.47 5.93
CA ALA A 50 28.39 3.18 6.59
C ALA A 50 27.04 2.71 7.13
N PHE A 51 26.26 3.61 7.74
CA PHE A 51 24.89 3.35 8.19
C PHE A 51 23.93 3.06 7.03
N MET A 52 24.07 3.76 5.89
CA MET A 52 23.29 3.46 4.70
C MET A 52 23.70 2.15 4.03
N ALA A 53 25.00 1.85 4.04
CA ALA A 53 25.55 0.59 3.55
C ALA A 53 25.14 -0.57 4.46
N SER A 54 25.08 -0.38 5.78
CA SER A 54 24.62 -1.37 6.75
C SER A 54 23.12 -1.59 6.64
N ARG A 55 22.32 -0.56 6.37
CA ARG A 55 20.91 -0.71 5.99
C ARG A 55 20.69 -1.33 4.62
N ARG A 56 21.64 -1.20 3.70
CA ARG A 56 21.64 -1.91 2.41
C ARG A 56 22.12 -3.37 2.54
N ARG A 57 23.05 -3.67 3.46
CA ARG A 57 23.53 -5.04 3.77
C ARG A 57 22.55 -5.82 4.66
N GLY A 58 21.93 -5.17 5.64
CA GLY A 58 20.81 -5.71 6.44
C GLY A 58 19.49 -5.85 5.66
N ARG A 59 19.48 -5.42 4.39
CA ARG A 59 18.40 -5.64 3.42
C ARG A 59 18.49 -6.98 2.69
N ASN A 60 19.45 -7.83 3.03
CA ASN A 60 19.42 -9.23 2.63
C ASN A 60 18.37 -9.97 3.47
N GLY A 61 17.09 -9.87 3.07
CA GLY A 61 16.01 -10.78 3.50
C GLY A 61 15.25 -10.43 4.79
N GLN A 62 15.75 -9.57 5.69
CA GLN A 62 15.11 -9.38 7.01
C GLN A 62 13.78 -8.58 7.03
N GLY A 63 13.40 -7.92 5.93
CA GLY A 63 12.15 -7.14 5.85
C GLY A 63 12.15 -5.89 6.75
N PRO A 64 11.14 -5.02 6.68
CA PRO A 64 11.02 -3.87 7.59
C PRO A 64 10.69 -4.34 9.02
N PRO A 65 10.99 -3.52 10.05
CA PRO A 65 10.63 -3.82 11.44
C PRO A 65 9.13 -4.12 11.59
N THR A 66 8.82 -5.18 12.33
CA THR A 66 7.46 -5.63 12.64
C THR A 66 7.00 -5.15 14.02
N GLU A 67 7.95 -4.86 14.92
CA GLU A 67 7.73 -4.19 16.19
C GLU A 67 8.36 -2.81 16.16
N PHE A 68 7.73 -1.86 16.87
CA PHE A 68 8.19 -0.49 16.91
C PHE A 68 7.73 0.23 18.16
N PRO A 69 8.52 1.21 18.64
CA PRO A 69 8.08 2.09 19.70
C PRO A 69 6.87 2.90 19.22
N VAL A 70 5.83 2.89 20.03
CA VAL A 70 4.63 3.72 19.87
C VAL A 70 4.73 4.86 20.86
N ASP A 71 4.51 6.09 20.40
CA ASP A 71 4.55 7.25 21.30
C ASP A 71 3.47 7.11 22.39
N PRO A 72 3.80 7.31 23.69
CA PRO A 72 2.83 7.23 24.78
C PRO A 72 1.62 8.15 24.61
N GLY A 73 1.74 9.21 23.80
CA GLY A 73 0.64 10.10 23.44
C GLY A 73 -0.54 9.39 22.78
N TRP A 74 -0.36 8.21 22.17
CA TRP A 74 -1.48 7.38 21.69
C TRP A 74 -2.37 6.84 22.82
N SER A 75 -1.88 6.80 24.06
CA SER A 75 -2.66 6.38 25.23
C SER A 75 -3.34 7.56 25.95
N LYS A 76 -3.13 8.79 25.47
CA LYS A 76 -3.78 9.98 26.05
C LYS A 76 -5.17 10.14 25.45
N ALA A 77 -6.06 10.78 26.20
CA ALA A 77 -7.41 11.11 25.74
C ALA A 77 -7.44 12.07 24.53
N ARG A 78 -6.35 12.82 24.31
CA ARG A 78 -6.23 13.80 23.23
C ARG A 78 -4.79 13.87 22.70
N PHE A 79 -4.66 14.13 21.40
CA PHE A 79 -3.38 14.48 20.78
C PHE A 79 -2.94 15.90 21.18
N PRO A 80 -1.67 16.29 20.96
CA PRO A 80 -1.21 17.66 21.19
C PRO A 80 -2.15 18.72 20.56
N ASP A 81 -2.34 19.85 21.23
CA ASP A 81 -3.32 20.87 20.81
C ASP A 81 -3.03 21.48 19.44
N ASN A 82 -1.77 21.44 19.00
CA ASN A 82 -1.34 21.88 17.68
C ASN A 82 -1.53 20.82 16.57
N ALA A 83 -2.16 19.68 16.85
CA ALA A 83 -2.46 18.66 15.85
C ALA A 83 -3.41 19.21 14.77
N VAL A 84 -3.07 18.98 13.51
CA VAL A 84 -3.82 19.50 12.36
C VAL A 84 -5.28 19.03 12.33
N CYS A 85 -5.60 17.86 12.87
CA CYS A 85 -6.97 17.33 12.93
C CYS A 85 -7.95 18.21 13.74
N TYR A 86 -7.44 19.11 14.59
CA TYR A 86 -8.26 20.06 15.35
C TYR A 86 -8.51 21.38 14.61
N MET A 87 -7.82 21.61 13.50
CA MET A 87 -7.93 22.85 12.73
C MET A 87 -9.15 22.84 11.79
N THR A 88 -9.53 24.04 11.33
CA THR A 88 -10.58 24.23 10.32
C THR A 88 -10.09 23.84 8.93
N PRO A 89 -10.99 23.46 7.99
CA PRO A 89 -10.57 23.09 6.63
C PRO A 89 -9.70 24.14 5.92
N PRO A 90 -9.99 25.47 5.98
CA PRO A 90 -9.12 26.48 5.38
C PRO A 90 -7.71 26.51 5.96
N GLU A 91 -7.55 26.34 7.28
CA GLU A 91 -6.23 26.29 7.94
C GLU A 91 -5.43 25.06 7.50
N ILE A 92 -6.07 23.88 7.45
CA ILE A 92 -5.44 22.65 6.98
C ILE A 92 -4.95 22.82 5.52
N GLN A 93 -5.77 23.43 4.66
CA GLN A 93 -5.39 23.69 3.27
C GLN A 93 -4.29 24.75 3.13
N ALA A 94 -4.24 25.75 4.01
CA ALA A 94 -3.15 26.72 4.04
C ALA A 94 -1.81 26.02 4.35
N ILE A 95 -1.78 25.16 5.38
CA ILE A 95 -0.61 24.34 5.70
C ILE A 95 -0.22 23.45 4.53
N TYR A 96 -1.19 22.81 3.85
CA TYR A 96 -0.90 22.03 2.66
C TYR A 96 -0.16 22.85 1.59
N ARG A 97 -0.66 24.05 1.26
CA ARG A 97 -0.08 24.89 0.21
C ARG A 97 1.35 25.32 0.55
N GLU A 98 1.63 25.57 1.83
CA GLU A 98 2.98 25.89 2.31
C GLU A 98 3.92 24.67 2.17
N VAL A 99 3.51 23.52 2.70
CA VAL A 99 4.33 22.30 2.74
C VAL A 99 4.54 21.71 1.35
N PHE A 100 3.53 21.77 0.49
CA PHE A 100 3.53 21.25 -0.87
C PHE A 100 3.52 22.39 -1.90
N SER A 101 4.37 23.40 -1.71
CA SER A 101 4.47 24.59 -2.58
C SER A 101 4.76 24.30 -4.06
N LYS A 102 5.20 23.08 -4.38
CA LYS A 102 5.43 22.59 -5.76
C LYS A 102 4.19 21.97 -6.41
N ASP A 103 3.07 21.91 -5.71
CA ASP A 103 1.77 21.48 -6.24
C ASP A 103 0.96 22.75 -6.61
N PRO A 104 1.05 23.25 -7.85
CA PRO A 104 0.51 24.55 -8.23
C PRO A 104 -1.03 24.57 -8.25
N GLN A 105 -1.68 23.40 -8.29
CA GLN A 105 -3.13 23.26 -8.37
C GLN A 105 -3.58 22.10 -7.46
N PRO A 106 -3.55 22.32 -6.13
CA PRO A 106 -3.89 21.27 -5.19
C PRO A 106 -5.35 20.86 -5.30
N VAL A 107 -5.58 19.60 -5.62
CA VAL A 107 -6.93 19.02 -5.67
C VAL A 107 -7.36 18.62 -4.25
N PHE A 108 -8.09 19.50 -3.58
CA PHE A 108 -8.70 19.23 -2.27
C PHE A 108 -10.08 18.58 -2.40
N GLN A 109 -10.84 18.99 -3.40
CA GLN A 109 -12.17 18.49 -3.71
C GLN A 109 -12.20 18.01 -5.16
N VAL A 110 -12.91 16.93 -5.40
CA VAL A 110 -13.26 16.44 -6.74
C VAL A 110 -14.79 16.52 -6.87
N PRO A 111 -15.33 17.00 -8.00
CA PRO A 111 -16.76 16.90 -8.28
C PRO A 111 -17.24 15.46 -8.08
N GLN A 112 -18.45 15.28 -7.56
CA GLN A 112 -19.00 13.95 -7.34
C GLN A 112 -19.16 13.23 -8.68
N PRO A 113 -18.49 12.06 -8.88
CA PRO A 113 -18.65 11.28 -10.10
C PRO A 113 -20.00 10.57 -10.12
N GLU A 114 -20.53 10.28 -11.31
CA GLU A 114 -21.77 9.52 -11.46
C GLU A 114 -21.63 8.05 -11.01
N LYS A 115 -20.46 7.44 -11.27
CA LYS A 115 -20.25 5.99 -11.10
C LYS A 115 -19.16 5.63 -10.10
N ALA A 116 -18.39 6.61 -9.63
CA ALA A 116 -17.16 6.37 -8.86
C ALA A 116 -17.21 7.03 -7.49
N LEU A 117 -16.59 6.37 -6.50
CA LEU A 117 -16.31 6.98 -5.21
C LEU A 117 -15.07 7.88 -5.31
N ARG A 118 -15.03 8.97 -4.54
CA ARG A 118 -13.82 9.77 -4.33
C ARG A 118 -13.05 9.16 -3.17
N ILE A 119 -11.89 8.57 -3.46
CA ILE A 119 -11.19 7.72 -2.50
C ILE A 119 -9.87 8.33 -2.03
N VAL A 120 -9.70 8.47 -0.72
CA VAL A 120 -8.39 8.72 -0.12
C VAL A 120 -7.76 7.42 0.33
N GLY A 121 -6.43 7.36 0.47
CA GLY A 121 -5.82 6.15 1.01
C GLY A 121 -4.41 6.29 1.52
N THR A 122 -4.09 5.52 2.56
CA THR A 122 -2.71 5.28 2.99
C THR A 122 -2.27 3.89 2.59
N GLY A 123 -0.98 3.60 2.73
CA GLY A 123 -0.49 2.26 2.47
C GLY A 123 0.98 2.22 2.13
N HIS A 124 1.48 1.00 2.04
CA HIS A 124 2.87 0.71 1.74
C HIS A 124 3.02 -0.13 0.48
N SER A 125 4.16 -0.80 0.33
CA SER A 125 4.49 -1.57 -0.86
C SER A 125 3.55 -2.75 -1.15
N PHE A 126 2.66 -3.10 -0.21
CA PHE A 126 1.62 -4.13 -0.36
C PHE A 126 0.25 -3.54 -0.73
N MET A 127 0.13 -2.21 -0.84
CA MET A 127 -1.05 -1.49 -1.37
C MET A 127 -0.73 -0.77 -2.67
N ALA A 128 0.54 -0.37 -2.83
CA ALA A 128 1.02 0.36 -4.00
C ALA A 128 0.77 -0.35 -5.34
N PRO A 129 0.78 -1.68 -5.47
CA PRO A 129 0.41 -2.33 -6.72
C PRO A 129 -1.08 -2.19 -7.01
N GLY A 130 -1.97 -2.47 -6.06
CA GLY A 130 -3.42 -2.26 -6.18
C GLY A 130 -3.79 -0.81 -6.52
N TYR A 131 -3.19 0.18 -5.85
CA TYR A 131 -3.41 1.60 -6.19
C TYR A 131 -2.99 1.99 -7.61
N ARG A 132 -2.08 1.24 -8.24
CA ARG A 132 -1.65 1.50 -9.63
C ARG A 132 -2.57 0.84 -10.65
N THR A 133 -3.08 -0.34 -10.35
CA THR A 133 -3.91 -1.14 -11.26
C THR A 133 -5.39 -0.78 -11.15
N PHE A 134 -5.88 -0.48 -9.95
CA PHE A 134 -7.30 -0.17 -9.69
C PHE A 134 -7.88 0.94 -10.59
N PRO A 135 -7.26 2.13 -10.75
CA PRO A 135 -7.78 3.14 -11.68
C PRO A 135 -7.79 2.70 -13.16
N VAL A 136 -6.88 1.82 -13.56
CA VAL A 136 -6.86 1.27 -14.93
C VAL A 136 -8.04 0.33 -15.14
N ILE A 137 -8.36 -0.47 -14.11
CA ILE A 137 -9.49 -1.41 -14.12
C ILE A 137 -10.80 -0.63 -14.17
N CYS A 138 -10.96 0.42 -13.35
CA CYS A 138 -12.14 1.30 -13.39
C CYS A 138 -12.36 1.91 -14.79
N ARG A 139 -11.29 2.38 -15.44
CA ARG A 139 -11.38 2.91 -16.82
C ARG A 139 -11.86 1.85 -17.81
N ALA A 140 -11.36 0.62 -17.70
CA ALA A 140 -11.85 -0.48 -18.54
C ALA A 140 -13.32 -0.84 -18.23
N ALA A 141 -13.77 -0.61 -16.99
CA ALA A 141 -15.19 -0.69 -16.61
C ALA A 141 -16.01 0.56 -17.01
N GLY A 142 -15.41 1.53 -17.69
CA GLY A 142 -16.12 2.67 -18.28
C GLY A 142 -16.22 3.92 -17.39
N PHE A 143 -15.37 4.09 -16.37
CA PHE A 143 -15.33 5.31 -15.56
C PHE A 143 -13.93 5.64 -14.99
N GLU A 144 -13.69 6.93 -14.71
CA GLU A 144 -12.46 7.35 -14.03
C GLU A 144 -12.59 7.22 -12.51
N GLN A 145 -11.48 6.84 -11.86
CA GLN A 145 -11.41 6.68 -10.41
C GLN A 145 -10.67 7.86 -9.76
N PRO A 146 -11.35 8.78 -9.06
CA PRO A 146 -10.68 9.75 -8.21
C PRO A 146 -10.01 9.03 -7.04
N LEU A 147 -8.68 9.10 -6.99
CA LEU A 147 -7.87 8.43 -5.97
C LEU A 147 -6.74 9.35 -5.51
N ARG A 148 -6.70 9.65 -4.21
CA ARG A 148 -5.66 10.47 -3.59
C ARG A 148 -4.96 9.68 -2.49
N THR A 149 -3.68 9.41 -2.69
CA THR A 149 -2.93 8.56 -1.75
C THR A 149 -1.80 9.30 -1.05
N HIS A 150 -1.54 8.90 0.19
CA HIS A 150 -0.34 9.24 0.93
C HIS A 150 0.35 7.95 1.36
N THR A 151 1.28 7.50 0.54
CA THR A 151 1.97 6.20 0.71
C THR A 151 3.39 6.36 1.24
N GLY A 152 3.98 5.26 1.70
CA GLY A 152 5.36 5.20 2.17
C GLY A 152 5.92 3.77 2.13
N GLY A 153 7.23 3.59 2.22
CA GLY A 153 7.83 2.26 2.31
C GLY A 153 7.71 1.66 3.72
N GLY A 154 7.27 0.41 3.83
CA GLY A 154 7.08 -0.28 5.12
C GLY A 154 6.20 0.53 6.08
N MET A 155 6.61 0.63 7.33
CA MET A 155 5.89 1.34 8.39
C MET A 155 5.54 2.79 8.05
N THR A 156 6.33 3.45 7.19
CA THR A 156 6.07 4.86 6.83
C THR A 156 4.79 5.05 5.99
N GLY A 157 4.19 3.95 5.51
CA GLY A 157 2.90 3.92 4.85
C GLY A 157 1.72 3.50 5.74
N SER A 158 1.96 3.08 6.98
CA SER A 158 0.91 2.60 7.91
C SER A 158 -0.08 3.70 8.29
N ALA A 159 -1.30 3.32 8.68
CA ALA A 159 -2.34 4.24 9.13
C ALA A 159 -1.85 5.13 10.29
N ARG A 160 -1.18 4.54 11.30
CA ARG A 160 -0.56 5.25 12.42
C ARG A 160 0.46 6.28 11.97
N TYR A 161 1.46 5.85 11.20
CA TYR A 161 2.57 6.72 10.81
C TYR A 161 2.08 7.90 9.97
N LYS A 162 1.14 7.66 9.05
CA LYS A 162 0.53 8.71 8.26
C LYS A 162 -0.29 9.66 9.12
N TRP A 163 -1.03 9.16 10.11
CA TRP A 163 -1.76 10.02 11.03
C TRP A 163 -0.82 10.99 11.76
N GLU A 164 0.27 10.48 12.32
CA GLU A 164 1.27 11.30 13.03
C GLU A 164 1.92 12.34 12.10
N GLN A 165 2.26 11.92 10.87
CA GLN A 165 2.87 12.77 9.85
C GLN A 165 1.91 13.88 9.37
N GLU A 166 0.65 13.55 9.12
CA GLU A 166 -0.36 14.52 8.66
C GLU A 166 -0.66 15.56 9.73
N ASN A 167 -0.69 15.12 11.00
CA ASN A 167 -0.97 15.99 12.13
C ASN A 167 0.24 16.78 12.63
N GLY A 168 1.46 16.43 12.23
CA GLY A 168 2.66 17.09 12.73
C GLY A 168 2.86 16.90 14.23
N ILE A 169 2.60 15.69 14.73
CA ILE A 169 2.69 15.33 16.16
C ILE A 169 3.81 14.32 16.42
N PHE A 170 4.21 14.18 17.69
CA PHE A 170 5.24 13.24 18.14
C PHE A 170 6.55 13.42 17.37
N GLY A 171 7.02 12.38 16.66
CA GLY A 171 8.22 12.45 15.81
C GLY A 171 8.13 13.48 14.67
N PHE A 172 6.94 14.03 14.40
CA PHE A 172 6.67 15.08 13.41
C PHE A 172 6.30 16.43 14.04
N ALA A 173 6.50 16.61 15.35
CA ALA A 173 6.16 17.84 16.07
C ALA A 173 6.55 19.11 15.28
N GLY A 174 5.53 19.92 14.95
CA GLY A 174 5.70 21.19 14.24
C GLY A 174 6.04 21.06 12.74
N LYS A 175 5.93 19.86 12.16
CA LYS A 175 6.21 19.57 10.75
C LYS A 175 5.10 18.75 10.09
N PRO A 176 3.84 19.24 10.10
CA PRO A 176 2.73 18.51 9.51
C PRO A 176 2.88 18.35 8.00
N GLN A 177 2.30 17.28 7.45
CA GLN A 177 2.16 17.08 6.00
C GLN A 177 0.72 16.63 5.67
N PRO A 178 -0.26 17.53 5.74
CA PRO A 178 -1.69 17.18 5.76
C PRO A 178 -2.23 16.90 4.36
N LYS A 179 -1.72 15.86 3.70
CA LYS A 179 -2.07 15.53 2.32
C LYS A 179 -3.50 14.99 2.18
N LEU A 180 -3.91 14.11 3.08
CA LEU A 180 -5.24 13.51 3.12
C LEU A 180 -6.18 14.30 4.02
N LEU A 181 -5.72 14.82 5.16
CA LEU A 181 -6.54 15.66 6.04
C LEU A 181 -7.08 16.89 5.29
N ALA A 182 -6.27 17.54 4.45
CA ALA A 182 -6.72 18.68 3.65
C ALA A 182 -7.80 18.30 2.62
N ALA A 183 -7.81 17.05 2.18
CA ALA A 183 -8.79 16.52 1.25
C ALA A 183 -10.07 16.10 1.97
N ILE A 184 -9.95 15.26 3.00
CA ILE A 184 -11.07 14.76 3.81
C ILE A 184 -11.85 15.90 4.47
N ALA A 185 -11.17 16.95 4.95
CA ALA A 185 -11.80 18.09 5.61
C ALA A 185 -12.75 18.90 4.71
N THR A 186 -12.77 18.64 3.40
CA THR A 186 -13.76 19.23 2.48
C THR A 186 -15.15 18.59 2.59
N GLY A 187 -15.27 17.41 3.22
CA GLY A 187 -16.49 16.60 3.23
C GLY A 187 -16.82 15.94 1.88
N ALA A 188 -15.95 16.11 0.88
CA ALA A 188 -16.17 15.66 -0.48
C ALA A 188 -15.48 14.33 -0.82
N TRP A 189 -15.05 13.54 0.16
CA TRP A 189 -14.43 12.23 -0.10
C TRP A 189 -15.33 11.15 0.48
N ASP A 190 -15.58 10.12 -0.33
CA ASP A 190 -16.64 9.13 -0.08
C ASP A 190 -16.09 7.89 0.62
N ALA A 191 -14.80 7.60 0.46
CA ALA A 191 -14.20 6.46 1.12
C ALA A 191 -12.71 6.63 1.44
N MET A 192 -12.24 5.86 2.42
CA MET A 192 -10.82 5.74 2.75
C MET A 192 -10.34 4.30 2.69
N MET A 193 -9.17 4.08 2.08
CA MET A 193 -8.50 2.79 2.01
C MET A 193 -7.25 2.74 2.88
N TRP A 194 -7.00 1.59 3.51
CA TRP A 194 -5.76 1.32 4.24
C TRP A 194 -5.14 0.00 3.81
N GLY A 195 -3.81 -0.05 3.92
CA GLY A 195 -3.06 -1.31 4.00
C GLY A 195 -2.78 -1.66 5.45
N PRO A 196 -2.80 -2.96 5.81
CA PRO A 196 -2.54 -3.38 7.18
C PRO A 196 -1.04 -3.39 7.43
N TYR A 197 -0.63 -2.97 8.62
CA TYR A 197 0.74 -3.07 9.07
C TYR A 197 0.85 -3.89 10.35
N TYR A 198 2.07 -4.35 10.63
CA TYR A 198 2.35 -5.14 11.81
C TYR A 198 2.01 -4.36 13.08
N ALA A 199 1.46 -5.06 14.09
CA ALA A 199 1.07 -4.48 15.38
C ALA A 199 0.10 -3.28 15.29
N ASP A 200 -0.68 -3.18 14.22
CA ASP A 200 -1.74 -2.19 14.12
C ASP A 200 -2.80 -2.41 15.22
N ARG A 201 -3.35 -1.31 15.71
CA ARG A 201 -4.36 -1.29 16.75
C ARG A 201 -5.61 -0.56 16.24
N PRO A 202 -6.82 -0.88 16.74
CA PRO A 202 -8.05 -0.20 16.33
C PRO A 202 -7.96 1.33 16.40
N GLU A 203 -7.26 1.88 17.39
CA GLU A 203 -7.10 3.32 17.59
C GLU A 203 -6.43 4.01 16.40
N TYR A 204 -5.55 3.30 15.68
CA TYR A 204 -4.83 3.84 14.53
C TYR A 204 -5.73 4.05 13.30
N TYR A 205 -6.86 3.35 13.23
CA TYR A 205 -7.88 3.54 12.20
C TYR A 205 -9.00 4.44 12.71
N ALA A 206 -9.40 4.27 13.98
CA ALA A 206 -10.45 5.04 14.61
C ALA A 206 -10.24 6.55 14.49
N CYS A 207 -9.00 7.05 14.61
CA CYS A 207 -8.72 8.48 14.44
C CYS A 207 -9.01 9.00 13.02
N TRP A 208 -8.71 8.19 11.99
CA TRP A 208 -9.07 8.50 10.61
C TRP A 208 -10.57 8.42 10.38
N ILE A 209 -11.24 7.41 10.96
CA ILE A 209 -12.69 7.22 10.88
C ILE A 209 -13.41 8.42 11.51
N ASP A 210 -13.05 8.77 12.75
CA ASP A 210 -13.63 9.91 13.48
C ASP A 210 -13.45 11.22 12.69
N PHE A 211 -12.28 11.43 12.08
CA PHE A 211 -12.02 12.61 11.26
C PHE A 211 -12.81 12.60 9.95
N GLY A 212 -12.93 11.45 9.28
CA GLY A 212 -13.74 11.29 8.07
C GLY A 212 -15.22 11.57 8.33
N LEU A 213 -15.79 10.88 9.32
CA LEU A 213 -17.20 10.99 9.69
C LEU A 213 -17.59 12.37 10.21
N LYS A 214 -16.64 13.13 10.79
CA LYS A 214 -16.85 14.54 11.15
C LYS A 214 -17.25 15.40 9.94
N TYR A 215 -16.70 15.13 8.76
CA TYR A 215 -16.94 15.94 7.55
C TYR A 215 -17.84 15.28 6.52
N ASN A 216 -17.87 13.94 6.48
CA ASN A 216 -18.80 13.16 5.67
C ASN A 216 -19.32 11.97 6.50
N PRO A 217 -20.52 12.08 7.11
CA PRO A 217 -21.13 11.00 7.89
C PRO A 217 -21.40 9.70 7.10
N ASN A 218 -21.43 9.79 5.77
CA ASN A 218 -21.66 8.65 4.88
C ASN A 218 -20.36 8.04 4.36
N MET A 219 -19.19 8.51 4.82
CA MET A 219 -17.91 7.96 4.39
C MET A 219 -17.78 6.49 4.78
N GLU A 220 -17.30 5.68 3.84
CA GLU A 220 -17.03 4.24 4.04
C GLU A 220 -15.54 3.94 4.12
N PHE A 221 -15.19 2.84 4.78
CA PHE A 221 -13.79 2.54 5.10
C PHE A 221 -13.40 1.13 4.68
N TYR A 222 -12.27 1.01 3.98
CA TYR A 222 -11.83 -0.24 3.38
C TYR A 222 -10.44 -0.63 3.86
N LEU A 223 -10.31 -1.81 4.47
CA LEU A 223 -9.03 -2.36 4.90
C LEU A 223 -8.63 -3.51 3.98
N SER A 224 -7.54 -3.35 3.22
CA SER A 224 -6.89 -4.51 2.61
C SER A 224 -6.37 -5.39 3.74
N ASP A 225 -6.63 -6.68 3.66
CA ASP A 225 -6.05 -7.62 4.61
C ASP A 225 -4.61 -7.99 4.24
N ALA A 226 -4.11 -7.65 3.03
CA ALA A 226 -2.87 -8.17 2.45
C ALA A 226 -2.81 -9.71 2.46
N TRP A 227 -1.74 -10.33 1.96
CA TRP A 227 -1.66 -11.78 1.78
C TRP A 227 -0.72 -12.49 2.75
N PRO A 228 -0.85 -13.83 2.89
CA PRO A 228 0.07 -14.61 3.68
C PRO A 228 1.47 -14.57 3.05
N SER A 229 2.51 -14.60 3.89
CA SER A 229 3.91 -14.57 3.44
C SER A 229 4.75 -15.65 4.12
N LEU A 230 5.83 -16.04 3.46
CA LEU A 230 6.79 -17.02 3.99
C LEU A 230 7.38 -16.58 5.33
N ARG A 231 7.36 -15.28 5.67
CA ARG A 231 7.82 -14.76 6.97
C ARG A 231 6.98 -15.23 8.15
N GLN A 232 5.78 -15.78 7.92
CA GLN A 232 4.97 -16.40 8.96
C GLN A 232 5.45 -17.82 9.31
N LEU A 233 6.27 -18.44 8.46
CA LEU A 233 6.81 -19.77 8.71
C LEU A 233 8.03 -19.71 9.65
N ARG A 234 8.07 -20.66 10.59
CA ARG A 234 9.17 -20.90 11.52
C ARG A 234 9.38 -22.42 11.63
N PRO A 235 10.49 -22.99 11.12
CA PRO A 235 11.56 -22.34 10.35
C PRO A 235 11.09 -21.82 8.99
N LEU A 236 11.91 -21.01 8.33
CA LEU A 236 11.68 -20.62 6.94
C LEU A 236 11.91 -21.83 6.02
N PRO A 237 11.12 -21.97 4.93
CA PRO A 237 11.33 -23.03 3.94
C PRO A 237 12.65 -22.84 3.21
N LYS A 238 13.31 -23.93 2.81
CA LYS A 238 14.57 -23.87 2.05
C LYS A 238 14.36 -24.05 0.55
N SER A 239 13.29 -24.71 0.13
CA SER A 239 12.88 -24.85 -1.28
C SER A 239 11.36 -24.72 -1.43
N GLU A 240 10.89 -24.64 -2.68
CA GLU A 240 9.45 -24.65 -2.97
C GLU A 240 8.80 -26.01 -2.71
N ASP A 241 9.56 -27.11 -2.69
CA ASP A 241 9.03 -28.45 -2.39
C ASP A 241 8.52 -28.57 -0.94
N GLU A 242 8.94 -27.65 -0.06
CA GLU A 242 8.43 -27.53 1.31
C GLU A 242 7.13 -26.72 1.39
N LEU A 243 6.59 -26.25 0.26
CA LEU A 243 5.36 -25.48 0.18
C LEU A 243 4.26 -26.30 -0.49
N SER A 244 3.02 -26.04 -0.08
CA SER A 244 1.82 -26.60 -0.67
C SER A 244 0.66 -25.61 -0.63
N ALA A 245 -0.42 -25.88 -1.34
CA ALA A 245 -1.66 -25.09 -1.23
C ALA A 245 -2.15 -25.01 0.23
N GLU A 246 -2.13 -26.13 0.96
CA GLU A 246 -2.55 -26.25 2.36
C GLU A 246 -1.70 -25.37 3.29
N THR A 247 -0.42 -25.18 2.95
CA THR A 247 0.46 -24.27 3.69
C THR A 247 -0.12 -22.86 3.68
N PHE A 248 -0.53 -22.35 2.52
CA PHE A 248 -1.08 -21.00 2.39
C PHE A 248 -2.49 -20.90 2.95
N VAL A 249 -3.33 -21.93 2.81
CA VAL A 249 -4.65 -22.00 3.46
C VAL A 249 -4.51 -21.89 4.99
N ARG A 250 -3.57 -22.61 5.60
CA ARG A 250 -3.31 -22.51 7.05
C ARG A 250 -2.84 -21.11 7.46
N LEU A 251 -1.86 -20.54 6.75
CA LEU A 251 -1.36 -19.19 7.04
C LEU A 251 -2.45 -18.12 6.88
N ASN A 252 -3.37 -18.32 5.94
CA ASN A 252 -4.52 -17.45 5.74
C ASN A 252 -5.47 -17.50 6.93
N LYS A 253 -5.83 -18.70 7.39
CA LYS A 253 -6.69 -18.90 8.56
C LYS A 253 -6.13 -18.23 9.82
N GLU A 254 -4.83 -18.38 10.07
CA GLU A 254 -4.15 -17.73 11.21
C GLU A 254 -4.24 -16.20 11.14
N LYS A 255 -4.10 -15.64 9.93
CA LYS A 255 -4.18 -14.22 9.67
C LYS A 255 -5.61 -13.67 9.80
N HIS A 256 -6.60 -14.38 9.26
CA HIS A 256 -8.02 -14.03 9.35
C HIS A 256 -8.45 -13.85 10.80
N ALA A 257 -8.09 -14.78 11.68
CA ALA A 257 -8.42 -14.67 13.10
C ALA A 257 -7.90 -13.37 13.75
N SER A 258 -6.77 -12.83 13.27
CA SER A 258 -6.25 -11.54 13.74
C SER A 258 -7.03 -10.35 13.18
N ILE A 259 -7.36 -10.38 11.89
CA ILE A 259 -8.13 -9.32 11.22
C ILE A 259 -9.55 -9.27 11.77
N GLU A 260 -10.23 -10.41 11.94
CA GLU A 260 -11.58 -10.50 12.53
C GLU A 260 -11.66 -9.81 13.89
N ARG A 261 -10.68 -10.05 14.79
CA ARG A 261 -10.64 -9.37 16.10
C ARG A 261 -10.49 -7.86 15.99
N GLN A 262 -9.70 -7.40 15.02
CA GLN A 262 -9.47 -5.97 14.79
C GLN A 262 -10.72 -5.30 14.20
N ILE A 263 -11.34 -5.92 13.19
CA ILE A 263 -12.58 -5.43 12.57
C ILE A 263 -13.72 -5.45 13.59
N ALA A 264 -13.90 -6.52 14.37
CA ALA A 264 -14.92 -6.57 15.42
C ALA A 264 -14.74 -5.49 16.50
N ALA A 265 -13.51 -5.06 16.78
CA ALA A 265 -13.27 -3.93 17.68
C ALA A 265 -13.70 -2.59 17.07
N LEU A 266 -13.42 -2.38 15.78
CA LEU A 266 -13.82 -1.18 15.05
C LEU A 266 -15.34 -1.13 14.81
N ASP A 267 -15.94 -2.23 14.38
CA ASP A 267 -17.36 -2.32 14.03
C ASP A 267 -18.28 -2.08 15.25
N ARG A 268 -17.84 -2.47 16.45
CA ARG A 268 -18.53 -2.10 17.71
C ARG A 268 -18.66 -0.58 17.90
N LYS A 269 -17.70 0.20 17.40
CA LYS A 269 -17.72 1.68 17.48
C LYS A 269 -18.33 2.32 16.24
N TYR A 270 -18.17 1.68 15.07
CA TYR A 270 -18.59 2.19 13.77
C TYR A 270 -19.35 1.10 13.01
N PRO A 271 -20.59 0.79 13.40
CA PRO A 271 -21.32 -0.33 12.83
C PRO A 271 -21.55 -0.15 11.33
N ASN A 272 -21.26 -1.18 10.55
CA ASN A 272 -21.46 -1.25 9.09
C ASN A 272 -20.65 -0.21 8.29
N LYS A 273 -19.49 0.23 8.82
CA LYS A 273 -18.64 1.24 8.16
C LYS A 273 -17.30 0.72 7.66
N ILE A 274 -16.89 -0.47 8.10
CA ILE A 274 -15.58 -1.02 7.76
C ILE A 274 -15.76 -2.31 6.96
N HIS A 275 -15.20 -2.32 5.76
CA HIS A 275 -15.21 -3.46 4.86
C HIS A 275 -13.79 -3.96 4.61
N VAL A 276 -13.59 -5.26 4.55
CA VAL A 276 -12.31 -5.88 4.21
C VAL A 276 -12.24 -6.10 2.71
N MET A 277 -11.11 -5.73 2.11
CA MET A 277 -10.74 -6.13 0.76
C MET A 277 -9.91 -7.43 0.87
N PRO A 278 -10.47 -8.61 0.53
CA PRO A 278 -9.89 -9.92 0.84
C PRO A 278 -8.80 -10.32 -0.15
N THR A 279 -7.74 -9.53 -0.18
CA THR A 279 -6.55 -9.79 -0.98
C THR A 279 -5.82 -11.05 -0.51
N SER A 280 -5.97 -11.42 0.77
CA SER A 280 -5.42 -12.65 1.34
C SER A 280 -6.03 -13.88 0.68
N ASP A 281 -7.38 -13.96 0.67
CA ASP A 281 -8.11 -15.05 0.03
C ASP A 281 -7.82 -15.15 -1.46
N ALA A 282 -7.81 -14.01 -2.16
CA ALA A 282 -7.49 -13.98 -3.59
C ALA A 282 -6.11 -14.56 -3.90
N MET A 283 -5.10 -14.25 -3.09
CA MET A 283 -3.75 -14.78 -3.28
C MET A 283 -3.66 -16.27 -2.92
N VAL A 284 -4.42 -16.74 -1.94
CA VAL A 284 -4.50 -18.19 -1.61
C VAL A 284 -5.16 -18.97 -2.73
N LEU A 285 -6.26 -18.47 -3.28
CA LEU A 285 -6.92 -19.04 -4.46
C LEU A 285 -5.98 -19.08 -5.68
N ALA A 286 -5.13 -18.05 -5.85
CA ALA A 286 -4.11 -18.06 -6.89
C ALA A 286 -3.02 -19.12 -6.64
N VAL A 287 -2.59 -19.32 -5.40
CA VAL A 287 -1.69 -20.43 -5.05
C VAL A 287 -2.32 -21.79 -5.34
N GLN A 288 -3.58 -21.99 -4.97
CA GLN A 288 -4.32 -23.23 -5.28
C GLN A 288 -4.36 -23.44 -6.80
N ALA A 289 -4.72 -22.42 -7.56
CA ALA A 289 -4.71 -22.46 -9.03
C ALA A 289 -3.32 -22.77 -9.61
N TYR A 290 -2.23 -22.32 -8.98
CA TYR A 290 -0.87 -22.68 -9.39
C TYR A 290 -0.62 -24.18 -9.23
N TYR A 291 -0.89 -24.74 -8.05
CA TYR A 291 -0.69 -26.18 -7.79
C TYR A 291 -1.61 -27.08 -8.63
N GLU A 292 -2.76 -26.57 -9.06
CA GLU A 292 -3.67 -27.24 -9.99
C GLU A 292 -3.27 -27.09 -11.47
N GLY A 293 -2.18 -26.37 -11.78
CA GLY A 293 -1.72 -26.16 -13.16
C GLY A 293 -2.56 -25.17 -13.97
N ARG A 294 -3.39 -24.35 -13.32
CA ARG A 294 -4.30 -23.38 -13.96
C ARG A 294 -3.70 -21.98 -14.17
N LEU A 295 -2.41 -21.78 -13.84
CA LEU A 295 -1.68 -20.52 -14.03
C LEU A 295 -0.56 -20.67 -15.08
N PRO A 296 -0.90 -20.84 -16.37
CA PRO A 296 0.10 -21.02 -17.41
C PRO A 296 1.03 -19.82 -17.56
N GLY A 297 2.33 -20.09 -17.62
CA GLY A 297 3.39 -19.08 -17.64
C GLY A 297 3.85 -18.60 -16.26
N ILE A 298 3.18 -19.02 -15.18
CA ILE A 298 3.70 -18.88 -13.81
C ILE A 298 4.53 -20.12 -13.50
N GLU A 299 5.79 -19.90 -13.14
CA GLU A 299 6.81 -20.94 -12.99
C GLU A 299 7.10 -21.29 -11.53
N GLY A 300 6.66 -20.46 -10.58
CA GLY A 300 6.95 -20.62 -9.16
C GLY A 300 5.97 -19.92 -8.25
N VAL A 301 6.02 -20.29 -6.97
CA VAL A 301 5.30 -19.61 -5.89
C VAL A 301 6.11 -18.41 -5.41
N ASN A 302 7.42 -18.57 -5.14
CA ASN A 302 8.28 -17.49 -4.67
C ASN A 302 9.66 -17.51 -5.32
N ARG A 303 9.97 -16.45 -6.07
CA ARG A 303 11.26 -16.26 -6.78
C ARG A 303 12.47 -16.38 -5.86
N TRP A 304 12.35 -16.01 -4.58
CA TRP A 304 13.47 -16.13 -3.63
C TRP A 304 13.87 -17.60 -3.38
N LEU A 305 12.92 -18.54 -3.48
CA LEU A 305 13.17 -19.98 -3.32
C LEU A 305 13.61 -20.64 -4.63
N CYS A 306 12.88 -20.41 -5.72
CA CYS A 306 13.10 -21.15 -6.98
C CYS A 306 13.91 -20.40 -8.04
N GLY A 307 14.19 -19.11 -7.82
CA GLY A 307 14.90 -18.26 -8.79
C GLY A 307 14.08 -17.88 -10.03
N LYS A 308 12.82 -18.32 -10.15
CA LYS A 308 12.00 -18.11 -11.35
C LYS A 308 11.38 -16.72 -11.40
N THR A 309 11.53 -16.04 -12.54
CA THR A 309 11.06 -14.67 -12.73
C THR A 309 9.54 -14.57 -12.56
N TYR A 310 8.78 -15.40 -13.25
CA TYR A 310 7.33 -15.41 -13.18
C TYR A 310 6.86 -16.27 -12.00
N SER A 311 7.06 -15.74 -10.79
CA SER A 311 6.55 -16.34 -9.55
C SER A 311 5.43 -15.49 -8.95
N ILE A 312 4.54 -16.07 -8.14
CA ILE A 312 3.48 -15.34 -7.42
C ILE A 312 4.07 -14.21 -6.57
N TRP A 313 5.14 -14.50 -5.84
CA TRP A 313 5.92 -13.53 -5.08
C TRP A 313 7.34 -13.39 -5.62
N ARG A 314 7.88 -12.17 -5.61
CA ARG A 314 9.23 -11.90 -6.13
C ARG A 314 10.34 -11.92 -5.09
N ASP A 315 9.99 -11.91 -3.80
CA ASP A 315 10.97 -11.89 -2.72
C ASP A 315 10.46 -12.53 -1.44
N GLN A 316 11.38 -12.73 -0.50
CA GLN A 316 11.12 -13.29 0.83
C GLN A 316 10.14 -12.45 1.66
N LEU A 317 10.06 -11.14 1.42
CA LEU A 317 9.12 -10.28 2.14
C LEU A 317 7.67 -10.58 1.73
N GLY A 318 7.47 -11.05 0.50
CA GLY A 318 6.15 -11.32 -0.06
C GLY A 318 5.67 -10.19 -0.96
N HIS A 319 6.55 -9.40 -1.59
CA HIS A 319 6.04 -8.51 -2.65
C HIS A 319 5.54 -9.33 -3.84
N LEU A 320 4.46 -8.86 -4.46
CA LEU A 320 3.89 -9.48 -5.66
C LEU A 320 4.91 -9.57 -6.78
N GLY A 321 4.90 -10.73 -7.45
CA GLY A 321 5.62 -10.95 -8.68
C GLY A 321 4.95 -10.27 -9.88
N PRO A 322 5.63 -10.29 -11.04
CA PRO A 322 5.17 -9.59 -12.23
C PRO A 322 3.75 -10.04 -12.65
N GLY A 323 2.83 -9.09 -12.74
CA GLY A 323 1.45 -9.33 -13.18
C GLY A 323 0.45 -9.55 -12.05
N PHE A 324 0.89 -10.00 -10.87
CA PHE A 324 0.00 -10.25 -9.73
C PHE A 324 -0.56 -8.96 -9.12
N GLU A 325 0.02 -7.79 -9.42
CA GLU A 325 -0.60 -6.50 -9.07
C GLU A 325 -1.99 -6.29 -9.68
N ARG A 326 -2.31 -7.01 -10.77
CA ARG A 326 -3.62 -6.97 -11.41
C ARG A 326 -4.67 -7.62 -10.52
N LEU A 327 -4.35 -8.78 -9.92
CA LEU A 327 -5.23 -9.49 -9.00
C LEU A 327 -5.59 -8.62 -7.80
N GLU A 328 -4.61 -7.95 -7.19
CA GLU A 328 -4.86 -7.00 -6.09
C GLU A 328 -5.82 -5.87 -6.51
N GLY A 329 -5.59 -5.26 -7.69
CA GLY A 329 -6.48 -4.22 -8.21
C GLY A 329 -7.89 -4.72 -8.53
N TYR A 330 -8.02 -5.97 -8.99
CA TYR A 330 -9.32 -6.60 -9.22
C TYR A 330 -10.09 -6.81 -7.92
N VAL A 331 -9.41 -7.20 -6.83
CA VAL A 331 -10.05 -7.30 -5.50
C VAL A 331 -10.54 -5.92 -5.03
N PHE A 332 -9.74 -4.86 -5.23
CA PHE A 332 -10.15 -3.50 -4.88
C PHE A 332 -11.41 -3.09 -5.65
N TYR A 333 -11.42 -3.30 -6.97
CA TYR A 333 -12.58 -3.04 -7.81
C TYR A 333 -13.81 -3.84 -7.36
N ALA A 334 -13.62 -5.15 -7.18
CA ALA A 334 -14.69 -6.07 -6.81
C ALA A 334 -15.35 -5.70 -5.48
N THR A 335 -14.54 -5.35 -4.49
CA THR A 335 -15.04 -4.98 -3.15
C THR A 335 -15.75 -3.63 -3.19
N ILE A 336 -15.08 -2.59 -3.72
CA ILE A 336 -15.57 -1.20 -3.67
C ILE A 336 -16.82 -1.01 -4.52
N TYR A 337 -16.84 -1.61 -5.72
CA TYR A 337 -17.96 -1.47 -6.65
C TYR A 337 -18.94 -2.62 -6.59
N ARG A 338 -18.73 -3.59 -5.67
CA ARG A 338 -19.58 -4.77 -5.51
C ARG A 338 -19.89 -5.41 -6.85
N ARG A 339 -18.88 -5.55 -7.70
CA ARG A 339 -19.06 -5.99 -9.08
C ARG A 339 -17.91 -6.86 -9.54
N SER A 340 -18.24 -7.99 -10.12
CA SER A 340 -17.29 -8.93 -10.66
C SER A 340 -16.44 -8.27 -11.76
N PRO A 341 -15.10 -8.26 -11.62
CA PRO A 341 -14.22 -7.83 -12.69
C PRO A 341 -14.35 -8.69 -13.95
N ALA A 342 -14.93 -9.90 -13.84
CA ALA A 342 -15.16 -10.79 -14.99
C ALA A 342 -16.19 -10.22 -15.98
N LEU A 343 -17.02 -9.25 -15.55
CA LEU A 343 -17.97 -8.52 -16.41
C LEU A 343 -17.31 -7.44 -17.27
N ILE A 344 -16.04 -7.11 -17.03
CA ILE A 344 -15.30 -6.15 -17.86
C ILE A 344 -14.96 -6.84 -19.18
N GLU A 345 -15.43 -6.29 -20.29
CA GLU A 345 -15.17 -6.84 -21.61
C GLU A 345 -13.75 -6.52 -22.10
N GLY A 346 -13.18 -7.44 -22.88
CA GLY A 346 -11.91 -7.21 -23.58
C GLY A 346 -10.66 -7.16 -22.70
N GLU A 347 -9.59 -6.66 -23.30
CA GLU A 347 -8.29 -6.51 -22.66
C GLU A 347 -8.20 -5.19 -21.88
N ILE A 348 -7.61 -5.25 -20.69
CA ILE A 348 -7.38 -4.05 -19.87
C ILE A 348 -5.99 -3.50 -20.17
N PRO A 349 -5.86 -2.20 -20.53
CA PRO A 349 -4.61 -1.62 -20.99
C PRO A 349 -3.66 -1.31 -19.82
N PHE A 350 -3.16 -2.36 -19.16
CA PHE A 350 -2.16 -2.23 -18.11
C PHE A 350 -0.84 -1.71 -18.65
N LYS A 351 -0.13 -0.94 -17.83
CA LYS A 351 1.23 -0.48 -18.17
C LYS A 351 2.17 -1.69 -18.32
N PRO A 352 3.21 -1.56 -19.17
CA PRO A 352 4.22 -2.60 -19.30
C PRO A 352 4.84 -2.99 -17.96
N LEU A 353 5.05 -4.28 -17.76
CA LEU A 353 5.75 -4.79 -16.59
C LEU A 353 7.24 -4.52 -16.74
N VAL A 354 7.84 -3.89 -15.74
CA VAL A 354 9.26 -3.57 -15.73
C VAL A 354 9.87 -4.03 -14.40
N ASP A 355 10.80 -4.96 -14.49
CA ASP A 355 11.66 -5.34 -13.39
C ASP A 355 12.95 -4.52 -13.44
N LYS A 356 13.42 -4.03 -12.28
CA LYS A 356 14.60 -3.17 -12.22
C LYS A 356 15.88 -3.85 -12.71
N LYS A 357 15.96 -5.18 -12.60
CA LYS A 357 17.13 -5.97 -12.99
C LYS A 357 16.96 -6.58 -14.37
N LEU A 358 15.74 -7.01 -14.71
CA LEU A 358 15.48 -7.78 -15.93
C LEU A 358 14.92 -6.94 -17.08
N GLY A 359 14.55 -5.67 -16.83
CA GLY A 359 13.98 -4.80 -17.83
C GLY A 359 12.50 -5.09 -18.09
N LYS A 360 12.07 -4.93 -19.34
CA LYS A 360 10.68 -5.15 -19.76
C LYS A 360 10.37 -6.66 -19.70
N LEU A 361 9.24 -6.99 -19.07
CA LEU A 361 8.73 -8.35 -18.96
C LEU A 361 7.45 -8.51 -19.78
N ASP A 362 7.15 -9.76 -20.11
CA ASP A 362 5.91 -10.11 -20.79
C ASP A 362 4.72 -10.00 -19.81
N PRO A 363 3.57 -9.51 -20.27
CA PRO A 363 2.36 -9.51 -19.46
C PRO A 363 1.87 -10.95 -19.21
N PRO A 364 1.10 -11.19 -18.12
CA PRO A 364 0.34 -12.42 -17.97
C PRO A 364 -0.49 -12.73 -19.21
N ARG A 365 -0.58 -14.02 -19.54
CA ARG A 365 -1.45 -14.50 -20.60
C ARG A 365 -2.91 -14.08 -20.35
N GLN A 366 -3.67 -13.91 -21.42
CA GLN A 366 -5.07 -13.48 -21.33
C GLN A 366 -5.92 -14.43 -20.47
N GLU A 367 -5.64 -15.74 -20.53
CA GLU A 367 -6.30 -16.76 -19.70
C GLU A 367 -6.02 -16.59 -18.20
N VAL A 368 -4.80 -16.19 -17.83
CA VAL A 368 -4.42 -15.87 -16.45
C VAL A 368 -5.11 -14.59 -15.97
N ASP A 369 -5.17 -13.56 -16.82
CA ASP A 369 -5.90 -12.33 -16.49
C ASP A 369 -7.40 -12.60 -16.23
N ARG A 370 -8.05 -13.38 -17.11
CA ARG A 370 -9.45 -13.79 -16.91
C ARG A 370 -9.63 -14.64 -15.64
N LEU A 371 -8.66 -15.49 -15.31
CA LEU A 371 -8.70 -16.24 -14.06
C LEU A 371 -8.56 -15.32 -12.85
N PHE A 372 -7.68 -14.32 -12.88
CA PHE A 372 -7.55 -13.34 -11.81
C PHE A 372 -8.84 -12.56 -11.55
N ARG A 373 -9.57 -12.19 -12.60
CA ARG A 373 -10.89 -11.53 -12.47
C ARG A 373 -11.89 -12.40 -11.71
N ARG A 374 -11.94 -13.70 -12.02
CA ARG A 374 -12.81 -14.66 -11.32
C ARG A 374 -12.36 -14.91 -9.89
N ILE A 375 -11.07 -15.11 -9.66
CA ILE A 375 -10.50 -15.29 -8.31
C ILE A 375 -10.82 -14.08 -7.42
N ALA A 376 -10.68 -12.86 -7.95
CA ALA A 376 -11.01 -11.66 -7.19
C ALA A 376 -12.48 -11.62 -6.77
N TRP A 377 -13.40 -11.98 -7.67
CA TRP A 377 -14.83 -12.05 -7.34
C TRP A 377 -15.13 -13.13 -6.31
N GLU A 378 -14.58 -14.34 -6.51
CA GLU A 378 -14.72 -15.47 -5.59
C GLU A 378 -14.20 -15.14 -4.19
N ALA A 379 -13.04 -14.50 -4.08
CA ALA A 379 -12.49 -14.06 -2.80
C ALA A 379 -13.42 -13.04 -2.11
N VAL A 380 -13.98 -12.10 -2.87
CA VAL A 380 -14.87 -11.05 -2.33
C VAL A 380 -16.17 -11.64 -1.78
N ILE A 381 -16.88 -12.45 -2.57
CA ILE A 381 -18.21 -12.96 -2.15
C ILE A 381 -18.13 -14.06 -1.08
N ASN A 382 -16.98 -14.71 -0.93
CA ASN A 382 -16.77 -15.76 0.09
C ASN A 382 -16.18 -15.21 1.40
N ASN A 383 -15.72 -13.97 1.43
CA ASN A 383 -15.20 -13.36 2.65
C ASN A 383 -16.33 -12.58 3.37
N PRO A 384 -16.77 -13.02 4.57
CA PRO A 384 -17.89 -12.38 5.26
C PRO A 384 -17.61 -10.95 5.71
N LEU A 385 -16.34 -10.53 5.79
CA LEU A 385 -15.96 -9.16 6.17
C LEU A 385 -15.92 -8.21 4.97
N SER A 386 -16.13 -8.69 3.74
CA SER A 386 -16.22 -7.83 2.55
C SER A 386 -17.57 -7.12 2.44
N ASP A 387 -18.60 -7.66 3.12
CA ASP A 387 -20.01 -7.27 3.00
C ASP A 387 -20.55 -7.31 1.56
N VAL A 388 -20.00 -8.16 0.70
CA VAL A 388 -20.50 -8.38 -0.67
C VAL A 388 -21.06 -9.79 -0.79
N THR A 389 -22.30 -9.91 -1.26
CA THR A 389 -22.91 -11.21 -1.59
C THR A 389 -23.40 -11.21 -3.04
N ASP A 390 -23.43 -12.39 -3.66
CA ASP A 390 -23.88 -12.60 -5.04
C ASP A 390 -24.78 -13.84 -5.09
N ARG A 391 -26.03 -13.67 -4.64
CA ARG A 391 -27.01 -14.72 -4.42
C ARG A 391 -27.59 -15.22 -5.73
N ASP A 392 -27.81 -14.31 -6.69
CA ASP A 392 -28.34 -14.65 -8.02
C ASP A 392 -27.24 -15.06 -9.02
N ARG A 393 -25.96 -14.85 -8.67
CA ARG A 393 -24.77 -15.25 -9.43
C ARG A 393 -24.61 -14.51 -10.74
N ASP A 394 -25.10 -13.27 -10.82
CA ASP A 394 -24.95 -12.43 -12.00
C ASP A 394 -23.62 -11.63 -12.01
N GLY A 395 -22.86 -11.69 -10.92
CA GLY A 395 -21.61 -10.97 -10.76
C GLY A 395 -21.79 -9.52 -10.32
N ILE A 396 -22.95 -9.17 -9.77
CA ILE A 396 -23.29 -7.89 -9.15
C ILE A 396 -23.66 -8.18 -7.69
N GLY A 397 -23.21 -7.34 -6.77
CA GLY A 397 -23.49 -7.54 -5.35
C GLY A 397 -24.94 -7.19 -5.00
N ASP A 398 -25.60 -8.04 -4.21
CA ASP A 398 -27.00 -7.86 -3.73
C ASP A 398 -27.19 -6.77 -2.67
#